data_AF-A0A9Q9B2T0-F1
#
_entry.id   AF-A0A9Q9B2T0-F1
#
_cell.length_a   1.000
_cell.length_b   1.000
_cell.length_c   1.000
_cell.angle_alpha   90.00
_cell.angle_beta   90.00
_cell.angle_gamma   90.00
#
_symmetry.space_group_name_H-M   'P 1'
#
loop_
_entity.id
_entity.type
_entity.pdbx_description
1 polymer ?
#
loop_
_entity_poly.entity_id
_entity_poly.type
_entity_poly.pdbx_seq_one_letter_code
_entity_poly.pdbx_strand_id
1 'polypeptide(L)'
;MPGTTNGVNGHAGSGSALCSIDEFTSQTFDYVIIGGGTAGLVVAARLSENSDVHVGVIEAGKDLMDDPQVYTPGLYPTLIGREKYDWCFQSEPVPTAGNKTYSMPRGRLLGGSSGINYLMYVRGSKGDYNGWADLGNKGWG
;
A
#
# COMPACT_ATOMS: atom_id res chain seq x y z
N MET A 1 20.73 7.86 -26.53
CA MET A 1 19.68 6.95 -26.02
C MET A 1 20.03 6.60 -24.58
N PRO A 2 19.42 7.24 -23.58
CA PRO A 2 19.36 6.66 -22.24
C PRO A 2 17.91 6.65 -21.75
N GLY A 3 17.35 5.46 -21.64
CA GLY A 3 16.09 5.19 -20.96
C GLY A 3 16.23 3.81 -20.32
N THR A 4 16.91 3.77 -19.18
CA THR A 4 17.12 2.55 -18.39
C THR A 4 17.06 2.89 -16.89
N THR A 5 15.90 2.66 -16.28
CA THR A 5 15.72 2.06 -14.94
C THR A 5 14.57 1.05 -15.11
N ASN A 6 14.63 -0.26 -14.85
CA ASN A 6 15.49 -1.19 -14.09
C ASN A 6 15.62 -0.93 -12.58
N GLY A 7 15.05 -1.85 -11.79
CA GLY A 7 15.07 -1.84 -10.32
C GLY A 7 14.45 -3.08 -9.64
N VAL A 8 14.97 -4.28 -9.94
CA VAL A 8 15.22 -5.47 -9.06
C VAL A 8 14.15 -5.88 -8.01
N ASN A 9 13.77 -7.16 -7.94
CA ASN A 9 14.48 -8.22 -7.19
C ASN A 9 15.56 -7.76 -6.19
N GLY A 10 15.35 -6.68 -5.41
CA GLY A 10 16.02 -6.28 -4.15
C GLY A 10 17.53 -6.45 -3.93
N HIS A 11 18.33 -6.88 -4.90
CA HIS A 11 19.73 -7.22 -4.75
C HIS A 11 20.45 -7.03 -6.09
N ALA A 12 21.38 -6.07 -6.09
CA ALA A 12 22.30 -5.69 -7.15
C ALA A 12 21.77 -4.70 -8.22
N GLY A 13 21.96 -3.40 -7.93
CA GLY A 13 22.39 -2.40 -8.90
C GLY A 13 21.37 -1.85 -9.91
N SER A 14 20.71 -0.73 -9.57
CA SER A 14 20.58 0.49 -10.40
C SER A 14 19.37 1.32 -9.94
N GLY A 15 19.59 2.60 -9.62
CA GLY A 15 18.53 3.63 -9.52
C GLY A 15 17.53 3.50 -8.38
N SER A 16 16.98 4.63 -7.95
CA SER A 16 15.73 4.62 -7.18
C SER A 16 14.59 4.16 -8.09
N ALA A 17 13.65 3.36 -7.57
CA ALA A 17 12.41 3.03 -8.27
C ALA A 17 11.44 4.23 -8.32
N LEU A 18 11.73 5.31 -7.59
CA LEU A 18 10.98 6.56 -7.64
C LEU A 18 11.37 7.35 -8.89
N CYS A 19 10.36 7.90 -9.55
CA CYS A 19 10.54 8.79 -10.69
C CYS A 19 9.68 10.05 -10.53
N SER A 20 10.01 11.08 -11.30
CA SER A 20 9.17 12.26 -11.47
C SER A 20 7.88 11.93 -12.24
N ILE A 21 6.91 12.86 -12.19
CA ILE A 21 5.66 12.72 -12.95
C ILE A 21 5.93 12.68 -14.47
N ASP A 22 6.89 13.47 -14.95
CA ASP A 22 7.24 13.52 -16.37
C ASP A 22 7.91 12.21 -16.83
N GLU A 23 8.80 11.64 -16.01
CA GLU A 23 9.38 10.31 -16.26
C GLU A 23 8.32 9.21 -16.20
N PHE A 24 7.35 9.29 -15.29
CA PHE A 24 6.27 8.31 -15.21
C PHE A 24 5.37 8.37 -16.46
N THR A 25 4.95 9.58 -16.85
CA THR A 25 4.01 9.78 -17.96
C THR A 25 4.64 9.64 -19.34
N SER A 26 5.97 9.67 -19.45
CA SER A 26 6.71 9.36 -20.69
C SER A 26 6.97 7.86 -20.88
N GLN A 27 6.67 7.03 -19.89
CA GLN A 27 6.80 5.57 -19.98
C GLN A 27 5.49 4.90 -20.42
N THR A 28 5.62 3.71 -21.00
CA THR A 28 4.47 2.81 -21.27
C THR A 28 4.46 1.70 -20.23
N PHE A 29 3.29 1.41 -19.68
CA PHE A 29 3.09 0.35 -18.70
C PHE A 29 2.03 -0.63 -19.20
N ASP A 30 2.23 -1.91 -18.95
CA ASP A 30 1.20 -2.93 -19.13
C ASP A 30 0.12 -2.82 -18.05
N TYR A 31 0.54 -2.44 -16.83
CA TYR A 31 -0.34 -2.23 -15.68
C TYR A 31 -0.02 -0.95 -14.94
N VAL A 32 -1.06 -0.22 -14.56
CA VAL A 32 -0.96 0.91 -13.64
C VAL A 32 -1.74 0.59 -12.36
N ILE A 33 -1.04 0.59 -11.24
CA ILE A 33 -1.61 0.31 -9.92
C ILE A 33 -1.81 1.64 -9.19
N ILE A 34 -3.05 1.91 -8.81
CA ILE A 34 -3.43 3.10 -8.07
C ILE A 34 -3.47 2.77 -6.58
N GLY A 35 -2.49 3.29 -5.84
CA GLY A 35 -2.25 3.02 -4.42
C GLY A 35 -1.11 2.03 -4.23
N GLY A 36 0.04 2.52 -3.78
CA GLY A 36 1.21 1.75 -3.36
C GLY A 36 1.07 1.21 -1.94
N GLY A 37 -0.10 0.65 -1.61
CA GLY A 37 -0.41 0.11 -0.27
C GLY A 37 -0.18 -1.40 -0.14
N THR A 38 -0.66 -1.97 0.97
CA THR A 38 -0.50 -3.40 1.32
C THR A 38 -0.80 -4.36 0.17
N ALA A 39 -1.94 -4.21 -0.51
CA ALA A 39 -2.31 -5.07 -1.64
C ALA A 39 -1.69 -4.61 -2.96
N GLY A 40 -1.64 -3.28 -3.19
CA GLY A 40 -1.12 -2.70 -4.43
C GLY A 40 0.34 -3.10 -4.68
N LEU A 41 1.20 -3.03 -3.66
CA LEU A 41 2.61 -3.43 -3.80
C LEU A 41 2.79 -4.96 -3.92
N VAL A 42 1.89 -5.77 -3.35
CA VAL A 42 1.91 -7.22 -3.57
C VAL A 42 1.59 -7.53 -5.03
N VAL A 43 0.56 -6.91 -5.60
CA VAL A 43 0.22 -7.07 -7.01
C VAL A 43 1.35 -6.56 -7.91
N ALA A 44 1.91 -5.38 -7.59
CA ALA A 44 3.02 -4.80 -8.35
C ALA A 44 4.22 -5.73 -8.42
N ALA A 45 4.66 -6.21 -7.25
CA ALA A 45 5.80 -7.12 -7.14
C ALA A 45 5.57 -8.44 -7.87
N ARG A 46 4.35 -9.00 -7.82
CA ARG A 46 4.03 -10.27 -8.51
C ARG A 46 3.92 -10.13 -10.02
N LEU A 47 3.38 -9.03 -10.51
CA LEU A 47 3.33 -8.76 -11.95
C LEU A 47 4.73 -8.53 -12.51
N SER A 48 5.58 -7.79 -11.79
CA SER A 48 6.95 -7.49 -12.21
C SER A 48 7.96 -8.63 -12.02
N GLU A 49 7.56 -9.77 -11.45
CA GLU A 49 8.35 -11.02 -11.50
C GLU A 49 8.58 -11.48 -12.94
N ASN A 50 7.69 -11.12 -13.86
CA ASN A 50 7.92 -11.28 -15.29
C ASN A 50 8.66 -10.05 -15.85
N SER A 51 9.87 -10.24 -16.37
CA SER A 51 10.69 -9.17 -16.95
C SER A 51 10.09 -8.50 -18.18
N ASP A 52 9.14 -9.17 -18.85
CA ASP A 52 8.45 -8.63 -20.02
C ASP A 52 7.27 -7.71 -19.64
N VAL A 53 6.91 -7.64 -18.36
CA VAL A 53 5.78 -6.85 -17.85
C VAL A 53 6.28 -5.58 -17.14
N HIS A 54 5.81 -4.43 -17.62
CA HIS A 54 6.13 -3.12 -17.05
C HIS A 54 4.98 -2.62 -16.18
N VAL A 55 5.26 -2.36 -14.90
CA VAL A 55 4.26 -1.96 -13.91
C VAL A 55 4.57 -0.56 -13.39
N GLY A 56 3.59 0.34 -13.50
CA GLY A 56 3.63 1.65 -12.87
C GLY A 56 2.82 1.64 -11.57
N VAL A 57 3.33 2.26 -10.50
CA VAL A 57 2.60 2.45 -9.25
C VAL A 57 2.46 3.93 -8.95
N ILE A 58 1.24 4.38 -8.67
CA ILE A 58 0.97 5.75 -8.23
C ILE A 58 0.52 5.70 -6.77
N GLU A 59 1.29 6.31 -5.88
CA GLU A 59 0.97 6.45 -4.46
C GLU A 59 0.79 7.93 -4.10
N ALA A 60 -0.24 8.24 -3.32
CA ALA A 60 -0.58 9.61 -2.91
C ALA A 60 0.27 10.11 -1.74
N GLY A 61 0.83 9.20 -0.95
CA GLY A 61 1.77 9.46 0.12
C GLY A 61 3.21 9.53 -0.33
N LYS A 62 4.10 9.83 0.62
CA LYS A 62 5.55 9.86 0.38
C LYS A 62 6.16 8.47 0.56
N ASP A 63 7.31 8.24 -0.08
CA ASP A 63 8.24 7.21 0.37
C ASP A 63 8.88 7.68 1.69
N LEU A 64 8.72 6.86 2.73
CA LEU A 64 9.19 7.12 4.09
C LEU A 64 9.87 5.88 4.68
N MET A 65 10.41 4.99 3.84
CA MET A 65 11.09 3.77 4.29
C MET A 65 12.30 4.06 5.19
N ASP A 66 12.94 5.22 5.01
CA ASP A 66 14.06 5.67 5.84
C ASP A 66 13.64 6.48 7.08
N ASP A 67 12.34 6.68 7.33
CA ASP A 67 11.85 7.41 8.51
C ASP A 67 11.87 6.50 9.75
N PRO A 68 12.64 6.84 10.81
CA PRO A 68 12.70 6.05 12.03
C PRO A 68 11.36 5.84 12.72
N GLN A 69 10.40 6.75 12.55
CA GLN A 69 9.06 6.58 13.11
C GLN A 69 8.28 5.47 12.40
N VAL A 70 8.56 5.24 11.11
CA VAL A 70 7.88 4.22 10.29
C VAL A 70 8.52 2.85 10.48
N TYR A 71 9.85 2.75 10.37
CA TYR A 71 10.50 1.43 10.43
C TYR A 71 10.73 0.91 11.86
N THR A 72 10.59 1.75 12.90
CA THR A 72 10.70 1.30 14.30
C THR A 72 9.34 0.78 14.79
N PRO A 73 9.17 -0.54 15.03
CA PRO A 73 7.85 -1.12 15.30
C PRO A 73 7.12 -0.51 16.49
N GLY A 74 7.84 -0.16 17.56
CA GLY A 74 7.25 0.41 18.78
C GLY A 74 6.72 1.84 18.62
N LEU A 75 7.00 2.51 17.51
CA LEU A 75 6.60 3.90 17.25
C LEU A 75 5.33 4.03 16.42
N TYR A 76 4.71 2.93 15.97
CA TYR A 76 3.48 3.00 15.17
C TYR A 76 2.37 3.91 15.75
N PRO A 77 2.16 4.04 17.10
CA PRO A 77 1.11 4.92 17.63
C PRO A 77 1.36 6.40 17.33
N THR A 78 2.62 6.80 17.07
CA THR A 78 2.96 8.20 16.76
C THR A 78 2.56 8.60 15.34
N LEU A 79 2.25 7.63 14.48
CA LEU A 79 1.91 7.83 13.07
C LEU A 79 0.42 8.15 12.86
N ILE A 80 -0.44 7.62 13.72
CA ILE A 80 -1.91 7.74 13.62
C ILE A 80 -2.36 9.18 13.88
N GLY A 81 -3.24 9.71 13.03
CA GLY A 81 -3.74 11.08 13.13
C GLY A 81 -2.72 12.16 12.75
N ARG A 82 -1.63 11.78 12.06
CA ARG A 82 -0.63 12.71 11.51
C ARG A 82 -0.72 12.72 10.00
N GLU A 83 -1.04 13.86 9.40
CA GLU A 83 -1.23 14.01 7.95
C GLU A 83 -0.02 13.58 7.10
N LYS A 84 1.18 13.53 7.71
CA LYS A 84 2.40 13.00 7.08
C LYS A 84 2.30 11.49 6.77
N TYR A 85 1.58 10.72 7.59
CA TYR A 85 1.50 9.26 7.54
C TYR A 85 0.08 8.73 7.37
N ASP A 86 -0.93 9.54 7.67
CA ASP A 86 -2.34 9.15 7.77
C ASP A 86 -3.20 10.11 6.93
N TRP A 87 -4.23 9.58 6.28
CA TRP A 87 -5.28 10.36 5.65
C TRP A 87 -6.15 11.12 6.66
N CYS A 88 -6.13 10.73 7.94
CA CYS A 88 -6.87 11.36 9.03
C CYS A 88 -8.39 11.42 8.79
N PHE A 89 -8.95 10.44 8.09
CA PHE A 89 -10.39 10.38 7.83
C PHE A 89 -11.19 10.35 9.13
N GLN A 90 -12.40 10.89 9.06
CA GLN A 90 -13.41 10.81 10.12
C GLN A 90 -14.65 10.16 9.55
N SER A 91 -15.36 9.38 10.37
CA SER A 91 -16.71 8.93 10.02
C SER A 91 -17.69 10.11 10.01
N GLU A 92 -18.78 9.95 9.27
CA GLU A 92 -20.00 10.73 9.54
C GLU A 92 -20.47 10.51 11.00
N PRO A 93 -21.27 11.42 11.58
CA PRO A 93 -21.88 11.22 12.90
C PRO A 93 -22.68 9.92 12.94
N VAL A 94 -22.42 9.07 13.94
CA VAL A 94 -23.06 7.75 14.07
C VAL A 94 -24.26 7.84 15.02
N PRO A 95 -25.52 7.73 14.53
CA PRO A 95 -26.70 7.95 15.37
C PRO A 95 -26.85 6.97 16.52
N THR A 96 -26.51 5.70 16.27
CA THR A 96 -26.54 4.63 17.29
C THR A 96 -25.43 4.75 18.33
N ALA A 97 -24.48 5.68 18.15
CA ALA A 97 -23.39 5.93 19.07
C ALA A 97 -23.41 7.37 19.62
N GLY A 98 -24.61 7.94 19.77
CA GLY A 98 -24.81 9.28 20.34
C GLY A 98 -24.34 10.40 19.42
N ASN A 99 -24.47 10.22 18.10
CA ASN A 99 -24.04 11.17 17.07
C ASN A 99 -22.54 11.55 17.13
N LYS A 100 -21.70 10.66 17.67
CA LYS A 100 -20.25 10.86 17.67
C LYS A 100 -19.65 10.59 16.30
N THR A 101 -18.58 11.31 15.98
CA THR A 101 -17.67 10.99 14.88
C THR A 101 -16.48 10.18 15.41
N TYR A 102 -15.90 9.35 14.54
CA TYR A 102 -14.79 8.47 14.90
C TYR A 102 -13.63 8.63 13.93
N SER A 103 -12.41 8.63 14.46
CA SER A 103 -11.19 8.60 13.67
C SER A 103 -11.09 7.28 12.89
N MET A 104 -10.82 7.38 11.60
CA MET A 104 -10.69 6.26 10.66
C MET A 104 -9.30 6.29 10.01
N PRO A 105 -8.24 5.97 10.75
CA PRO A 105 -6.87 6.12 10.26
C PRO A 105 -6.61 5.20 9.06
N ARG A 106 -6.02 5.75 8.00
CA ARG A 106 -5.60 5.05 6.76
C ARG A 106 -4.21 5.55 6.37
N GLY A 107 -3.26 4.63 6.20
CA GLY A 107 -1.90 5.00 5.84
C GLY A 107 -1.82 5.74 4.50
N ARG A 108 -1.11 6.87 4.48
CA ARG A 108 -0.83 7.74 3.33
C ARG A 108 0.69 7.87 3.13
N LEU A 109 1.30 6.77 2.74
CA LEU A 109 2.72 6.60 2.47
C LEU A 109 2.92 5.35 1.60
N LEU A 110 4.09 5.18 1.00
CA LEU A 110 4.45 3.91 0.34
C LEU A 110 4.38 2.76 1.36
N GLY A 111 3.65 1.70 1.04
CA GLY A 111 3.22 0.64 1.97
C GLY A 111 1.79 0.84 2.51
N GLY A 112 1.25 2.06 2.45
CA GLY A 112 -0.11 2.39 2.87
C GLY A 112 -0.37 2.00 4.33
N SER A 113 -1.50 1.33 4.59
CA SER A 113 -1.85 0.95 5.97
C SER A 113 -0.89 -0.07 6.59
N SER A 114 -0.09 -0.81 5.82
CA SER A 114 0.96 -1.67 6.42
C SER A 114 2.09 -0.86 7.07
N GLY A 115 2.27 0.40 6.68
CA GLY A 115 3.27 1.30 7.26
C GLY A 115 2.83 1.98 8.58
N ILE A 116 1.55 1.88 8.95
CA ILE A 116 1.02 2.50 10.19
C ILE A 116 0.23 1.53 11.09
N ASN A 117 0.15 0.24 10.72
CA ASN A 117 -0.62 -0.74 11.48
C ASN A 117 0.13 -1.22 12.73
N TYR A 118 -0.50 -2.14 13.47
CA TYR A 118 0.00 -2.59 14.77
C TYR A 118 0.91 -3.81 14.63
N LEU A 119 1.36 -4.12 13.41
CA LEU A 119 2.20 -5.27 13.05
C LEU A 119 1.63 -6.65 13.44
N MET A 120 0.35 -6.72 13.79
CA MET A 120 -0.30 -7.97 14.16
C MET A 120 -0.48 -8.85 12.93
N TYR A 121 -0.05 -10.10 13.03
CA TYR A 121 -0.30 -11.13 12.03
C TYR A 121 -1.39 -12.07 12.51
N VAL A 122 -2.56 -12.00 11.90
CA VAL A 122 -3.72 -12.83 12.23
C VAL A 122 -4.37 -13.28 10.93
N ARG A 123 -4.67 -14.58 10.82
CA ARG A 123 -5.47 -15.12 9.72
C ARG A 123 -6.94 -15.22 10.16
N GLY A 124 -7.84 -15.13 9.18
CA GLY A 124 -9.25 -15.43 9.41
C GLY A 124 -9.45 -16.88 9.84
N SER A 125 -10.61 -17.15 10.41
CA SER A 125 -11.08 -18.52 10.62
C SER A 125 -11.42 -19.17 9.28
N LYS A 126 -11.46 -20.51 9.24
CA LYS A 126 -11.95 -21.24 8.05
C LYS A 126 -13.34 -20.78 7.61
N GLY A 127 -14.21 -20.40 8.56
CA GLY A 127 -15.55 -19.91 8.27
C GLY A 127 -15.56 -18.62 7.45
N ASP A 128 -14.61 -17.73 7.68
CA ASP A 128 -14.51 -16.46 6.94
C ASP A 128 -14.22 -16.71 5.46
N TYR A 129 -13.25 -17.58 5.18
CA TYR A 129 -12.84 -17.96 3.83
C TYR A 129 -13.92 -18.77 3.08
N ASN A 130 -14.51 -19.76 3.77
CA ASN A 130 -15.64 -20.52 3.22
C ASN A 130 -16.81 -19.59 2.88
N GLY A 131 -17.13 -18.62 3.74
CA GLY A 131 -18.18 -17.65 3.48
C GLY A 131 -17.94 -16.85 2.20
N TRP A 132 -16.70 -16.49 1.89
CA TRP A 132 -16.37 -15.84 0.61
C TRP A 132 -16.56 -16.78 -0.58
N ALA A 133 -16.21 -18.05 -0.45
CA ALA A 133 -16.42 -19.05 -1.49
C ALA A 133 -17.92 -19.27 -1.77
N ASP A 134 -18.74 -19.32 -0.72
CA ASP A 134 -20.19 -19.50 -0.80
C ASP A 134 -20.89 -18.31 -1.47
N LEU A 135 -20.31 -17.10 -1.38
CA LEU A 135 -20.77 -15.91 -2.12
C LEU A 135 -20.45 -15.97 -3.63
N GLY A 136 -19.88 -17.08 -4.11
CA GLY A 136 -19.58 -17.31 -5.53
C GLY A 136 -18.10 -17.14 -5.90
N ASN A 137 -17.22 -16.82 -4.95
CA ASN A 137 -15.79 -16.63 -5.19
C ASN A 137 -15.05 -17.97 -5.13
N LYS A 138 -15.16 -18.77 -6.19
CA LYS A 138 -14.50 -20.08 -6.25
C LYS A 138 -12.99 -19.95 -6.00
N GLY A 139 -12.45 -20.83 -5.15
CA GLY A 139 -11.02 -20.84 -4.79
C GLY A 139 -10.64 -19.98 -3.58
N TRP A 140 -11.60 -19.31 -2.94
CA TRP A 140 -11.36 -18.45 -1.77
C TRP A 140 -11.59 -19.14 -0.40
N GLY A 141 -11.89 -20.44 -0.38
CA GLY A 141 -12.18 -21.26 0.82
C GLY A 141 -11.41 -22.57 0.83
#